data_AF-A0A2P8DHV2-F1
#
_entry.id   AF-A0A2P8DHV2-F1
#
_cell.length_a   1.000
_cell.length_b   1.000
_cell.length_c   1.000
_cell.angle_alpha   90.00
_cell.angle_beta   90.00
_cell.angle_gamma   90.00
#
_symmetry.space_group_name_H-M   'P 1'
#
loop_
_entity.id
_entity.type
_entity.pdbx_description
1 polymer ?
#
loop_
_entity_poly.entity_id
_entity_poly.type
_entity_poly.pdbx_seq_one_letter_code
_entity_poly.pdbx_strand_id
1 'polypeptide(L)'
;MVTEVFTRKYCDPHALLDEKIEATEVIQFAWDGALREVDSCGECKKEYDARVEPLLDYSRPVKKQRRAKKSDSESGDAADS
;
A
#
# COMPACT_ATOMS: atom_id res chain seq x y z
N MET A 1 17.00 -34.95 13.28
CA MET A 1 15.65 -34.60 12.80
C MET A 1 15.46 -33.13 13.13
N VAL A 2 15.66 -32.24 12.15
CA VAL A 2 15.46 -30.80 12.32
C VAL A 2 13.99 -30.55 12.00
N THR A 3 13.18 -30.29 13.01
CA THR A 3 11.83 -29.78 12.79
C THR A 3 11.99 -28.34 12.37
N GLU A 4 12.09 -28.10 11.06
CA GLU A 4 11.92 -26.77 10.50
C GLU A 4 10.57 -26.25 11.00
N VAL A 5 10.62 -25.28 11.90
CA VAL A 5 9.45 -24.53 12.33
C VAL A 5 9.06 -23.71 11.12
N PHE A 6 8.29 -24.30 10.22
CA PHE A 6 7.53 -23.55 9.22
C PHE A 6 6.62 -22.64 10.01
N THR A 7 7.06 -21.41 10.27
CA THR A 7 6.18 -20.30 10.59
C THR A 7 5.29 -20.16 9.38
N ARG A 8 4.16 -20.90 9.36
CA ARG A 8 3.18 -20.85 8.30
C ARG A 8 2.66 -19.42 8.28
N LYS A 9 3.27 -18.58 7.44
CA LYS A 9 2.79 -17.24 7.15
C LYS A 9 1.49 -17.42 6.40
N TYR A 10 0.43 -16.82 6.91
CA TYR A 10 -0.87 -16.82 6.25
C TYR A 10 -0.92 -15.59 5.34
N CYS A 11 -1.70 -15.69 4.27
CA CYS A 11 -1.96 -14.55 3.41
C CYS A 11 -2.70 -13.49 4.24
N ASP A 12 -2.04 -12.37 4.58
CA ASP A 12 -2.61 -11.31 5.40
C ASP A 12 -3.92 -10.75 4.80
N PRO A 13 -4.04 -10.55 3.46
CA PRO A 13 -5.31 -10.18 2.84
C PRO A 13 -6.47 -11.14 3.13
N HIS A 14 -6.20 -12.45 3.16
CA HIS A 14 -7.22 -13.48 3.41
C HIS A 14 -7.46 -13.70 4.91
N ALA A 15 -6.45 -13.45 5.74
CA ALA A 15 -6.59 -13.49 7.19
C ALA A 15 -7.61 -12.44 7.70
N LEU A 16 -7.78 -11.32 7.00
CA LEU A 16 -8.84 -10.33 7.29
C LEU A 16 -10.26 -10.86 7.06
N LEU A 17 -10.40 -11.89 6.22
CA LEU A 17 -11.66 -12.57 5.89
C LEU A 17 -11.82 -13.90 6.65
N ASP A 18 -10.98 -14.13 7.66
CA ASP A 18 -10.87 -15.40 8.41
C ASP A 18 -10.50 -16.63 7.54
N GLU A 19 -10.01 -16.39 6.32
CA GLU A 19 -9.57 -17.45 5.40
C GLU A 19 -8.08 -17.78 5.62
N LYS A 20 -7.81 -19.03 5.97
CA LYS A 20 -6.45 -19.52 6.24
C LYS A 20 -5.79 -20.03 4.97
N ILE A 21 -5.37 -19.10 4.12
CA ILE A 21 -4.61 -19.40 2.91
C ILE A 21 -3.12 -19.25 3.22
N GLU A 22 -2.29 -20.18 2.73
CA GLU A 22 -0.84 -20.15 2.91
C GLU A 22 -0.22 -19.01 2.09
N ALA A 23 0.62 -18.19 2.71
CA ALA A 23 1.39 -17.18 2.00
C ALA A 23 2.57 -17.85 1.30
N THR A 24 2.61 -17.71 -0.03
CA THR A 24 3.69 -18.21 -0.88
C THR A 24 4.66 -17.11 -1.28
N GLU A 25 4.25 -15.85 -1.14
CA GLU A 25 4.96 -14.67 -1.64
C GLU A 25 4.88 -13.51 -0.65
N VAL A 26 5.80 -12.56 -0.77
CA VAL A 26 5.84 -11.34 0.06
C VAL A 26 5.78 -10.12 -0.85
N ILE A 27 4.87 -9.19 -0.54
CA ILE A 27 4.74 -7.90 -1.22
C ILE A 27 5.41 -6.85 -0.34
N GLN A 28 6.44 -6.19 -0.88
CA GLN A 28 7.09 -5.05 -0.22
C GLN A 28 6.65 -3.74 -0.91
N PHE A 29 6.19 -2.77 -0.12
CA PHE A 29 5.82 -1.46 -0.66
C PHE A 29 6.19 -0.33 0.29
N ALA A 30 6.38 0.86 -0.28
CA ALA A 30 6.64 2.08 0.48
C ALA A 30 5.33 2.84 0.72
N TRP A 31 5.01 3.12 1.98
CA TRP A 31 3.89 3.96 2.37
C TRP A 31 4.32 4.95 3.45
N ASP A 32 4.02 6.23 3.24
CA ASP A 32 4.35 7.32 4.18
C ASP A 32 5.83 7.34 4.62
N GLY A 33 6.74 7.05 3.67
CA GLY A 33 8.19 7.04 3.92
C GLY A 33 8.71 5.80 4.67
N ALA A 34 7.85 4.83 5.00
CA ALA A 34 8.24 3.56 5.58
C ALA A 34 8.10 2.41 4.57
N LEU A 35 9.05 1.48 4.57
CA LEU A 35 8.94 0.20 3.87
C LEU A 35 8.10 -0.75 4.72
N ARG A 36 7.08 -1.35 4.10
CA ARG A 36 6.18 -2.33 4.71
C ARG A 36 6.21 -3.62 3.90
N GLU A 37 5.97 -4.72 4.61
CA GLU A 37 5.89 -6.06 4.04
C GLU A 37 4.51 -6.65 4.32
N VAL A 38 3.96 -7.37 3.35
CA VAL A 38 2.69 -8.10 3.46
C VAL A 38 2.90 -9.51 2.95
N ASP A 39 2.54 -10.50 3.76
CA ASP A 39 2.58 -11.90 3.36
C ASP A 39 1.33 -12.19 2.49
N SER A 40 1.52 -12.77 1.32
CA SER A 40 0.48 -12.92 0.30
C SER A 40 0.51 -14.29 -0.38
N CYS A 41 -0.64 -14.77 -0.85
CA CYS A 41 -0.68 -15.89 -1.80
C CYS A 41 -0.49 -15.38 -3.23
N GLY A 42 -0.17 -16.29 -4.15
CA GLY A 42 0.10 -15.93 -5.55
C GLY A 42 -1.07 -15.27 -6.30
N GLU A 43 -2.31 -15.41 -5.82
CA GLU A 43 -3.46 -14.71 -6.38
C GLU A 43 -3.48 -13.24 -5.95
N CYS A 44 -3.32 -12.98 -4.64
CA CYS A 44 -3.25 -11.61 -4.12
C CYS A 44 -2.10 -10.81 -4.71
N LYS A 45 -0.94 -11.44 -4.94
CA LYS A 45 0.18 -10.76 -5.60
C LYS A 45 -0.13 -10.40 -7.05
N LYS A 46 -0.73 -11.31 -7.83
CA LYS A 46 -1.14 -11.01 -9.21
C LYS A 46 -2.15 -9.86 -9.27
N GLU A 47 -3.09 -9.83 -8.34
CA GLU A 47 -4.03 -8.70 -8.24
C GLU A 47 -3.34 -7.39 -7.88
N TYR A 48 -2.37 -7.44 -6.96
CA TYR A 48 -1.57 -6.28 -6.59
C TYR A 48 -0.78 -5.76 -7.79
N ASP A 49 -0.05 -6.62 -8.50
CA ASP A 49 0.75 -6.24 -9.66
C ASP A 49 -0.16 -5.63 -10.75
N ALA A 50 -1.28 -6.28 -11.10
CA ALA A 50 -2.20 -5.78 -12.12
C ALA A 50 -2.80 -4.40 -11.81
N ARG A 51 -3.03 -4.07 -10.52
CA ARG A 51 -3.63 -2.80 -10.11
C ARG A 51 -2.59 -1.72 -9.83
N VAL A 52 -1.42 -2.09 -9.31
CA VAL A 52 -0.44 -1.16 -8.75
C VAL A 52 0.75 -0.94 -9.69
N GLU A 53 1.18 -1.95 -10.45
CA GLU A 53 2.28 -1.82 -11.42
C GLU A 53 2.04 -0.70 -12.46
N PRO A 54 0.83 -0.53 -13.04
CA PRO A 54 0.57 0.61 -13.92
C PRO A 54 0.71 1.96 -13.22
N LEU A 55 0.29 2.06 -11.94
CA LEU A 55 0.40 3.30 -11.17
C LEU A 55 1.85 3.63 -10.84
N LEU A 56 2.68 2.60 -10.61
CA LEU A 56 4.11 2.74 -10.36
C LEU A 56 4.87 3.14 -11.63
N ASP A 57 4.55 2.57 -12.78
CA ASP A 57 5.17 2.89 -14.06
C ASP A 57 4.92 4.34 -14.49
N TYR A 58 3.72 4.86 -14.23
CA TYR A 58 3.41 6.28 -14.45
C TYR A 58 3.92 7.19 -13.32
N SER A 59 4.39 6.62 -12.22
CA SER A 59 4.91 7.40 -11.10
C SER A 59 6.26 8.03 -11.45
N ARG A 60 6.55 9.19 -10.87
CA ARG A 60 7.87 9.83 -10.96
C ARG A 60 8.51 9.77 -9.58
N PRO A 61 9.81 9.43 -9.47
CA PRO A 61 10.51 9.49 -8.19
C PRO A 61 10.47 10.92 -7.65
N VAL A 62 9.71 11.15 -6.58
CA VAL A 62 9.55 12.45 -5.96
C VAL A 62 10.79 12.74 -5.11
N LYS A 63 11.85 13.25 -5.74
CA LYS A 63 13.06 13.71 -5.02
C LYS A 63 12.80 14.94 -4.14
N LYS A 64 11.73 15.69 -4.43
CA LYS A 64 11.24 16.82 -3.61
C LYS A 64 9.71 16.86 -3.71
N GLN A 65 9.03 16.76 -2.56
CA GLN A 65 7.58 17.01 -2.48
C GLN A 65 7.27 18.34 -3.17
N ARG A 66 6.32 18.34 -4.12
CA ARG A 66 5.70 19.58 -4.57
C ARG A 66 4.98 20.12 -3.35
N ARG A 67 5.60 21.09 -2.66
CA ARG A 67 5.00 21.81 -1.53
C ARG A 67 3.57 22.15 -1.94
N ALA A 68 2.60 21.78 -1.10
CA ALA A 68 1.23 22.22 -1.25
C ALA A 68 1.26 23.74 -1.47
N LYS A 69 0.81 24.18 -2.65
CA LYS A 69 0.53 25.58 -2.89
C LYS A 69 -0.60 25.90 -1.91
N LYS A 70 -0.31 26.75 -0.91
CA LYS A 70 -1.34 27.34 -0.04
C LYS A 70 -2.44 27.86 -0.97
N SER A 71 -3.59 27.21 -0.96
CA SER A 71 -4.81 27.80 -1.47
C SER A 71 -5.22 28.87 -0.47
N ASP A 72 -5.03 30.12 -0.90
CA ASP A 72 -5.66 31.30 -0.35
C ASP A 72 -7.10 30.99 0.02
N SER A 73 -7.45 31.18 1.28
CA SER A 73 -8.82 31.13 1.75
C SER A 73 -9.47 32.46 1.39
N GLU A 74 -9.84 32.63 0.12
CA GLU A 74 -10.70 33.73 -0.29
C GLU A 74 -12.11 33.40 0.18
N SER A 75 -12.41 33.80 1.42
CA SER A 75 -13.76 33.79 1.99
C SER A 75 -14.33 35.18 1.78
N GLY A 76 -15.13 35.34 0.72
CA GLY A 76 -15.99 36.51 0.59
C GLY A 76 -17.08 36.47 1.66
N ASP A 77 -17.27 37.57 2.37
CA ASP A 77 -18.51 37.84 3.08
C ASP A 77 -18.86 39.31 2.84
N ALA A 78 -19.99 39.50 2.15
CA ALA A 78 -20.67 40.77 2.03
C ALA A 78 -21.47 40.98 3.32
N ALA A 79 -21.28 42.11 4.00
CA ALA A 79 -22.21 42.58 5.01
C ALA A 79 -22.39 44.10 4.89
N ASP A 80 -23.60 44.43 4.46
CA ASP A 80 -24.29 45.71 4.44
C ASP A 80 -24.53 46.27 5.88
N SER A 81 -24.74 47.59 5.94
CA SER A 81 -25.18 48.47 7.06
C SER A 81 -24.12 49.25 7.84
#